data_AF-A0A4V6E8L0-F1
#
_entry.id   AF-A0A4V6E8L0-F1
#
_cell.length_a   1.000
_cell.length_b   1.000
_cell.length_c   1.000
_cell.angle_alpha   90.00
_cell.angle_beta   90.00
_cell.angle_gamma   90.00
#
_symmetry.space_group_name_H-M   'P 1'
#
loop_
_entity.id
_entity.type
_entity.pdbx_description
1 polymer ?
#
loop_
_entity_poly.entity_id
_entity_poly.type
_entity_poly.pdbx_seq_one_letter_code
_entity_poly.pdbx_strand_id
1 'polypeptide(L)'
;TMDRTVSGLLINRGGERLLVDPGEGTQQQMIAHETGLGVKAVLLTHIHADHSLGLAGLFHTWDFNGRNRPLTVVLPEESQSYISQLQTVVGGDLSYDIRVIGASPDETPIDFDDFRVKTTEADHRGPAVGYEIIEDDRIGRFDQSRAQALGVPPGPK
;
A
#
# COMPACT_ATOMS: atom_id res chain seq x y z
N THR A 1 6.22 23.10 0.25
CA THR A 1 6.04 24.50 0.72
C THR A 1 5.74 24.46 2.22
N MET A 2 5.55 25.59 2.90
CA MET A 2 5.08 25.53 4.31
C MET A 2 3.74 24.79 4.45
N ASP A 3 2.91 24.80 3.40
CA ASP A 3 1.57 24.16 3.40
C ASP A 3 1.52 22.76 2.76
N ARG A 4 2.65 22.25 2.26
CA ARG A 4 2.71 20.94 1.57
C ARG A 4 4.01 20.21 1.90
N THR A 5 3.85 19.02 2.44
CA THR A 5 4.91 18.01 2.55
C THR A 5 5.18 17.37 1.19
N VAL A 6 6.17 16.49 1.14
CA VAL A 6 6.48 15.65 -0.02
C VAL A 6 5.42 14.54 -0.19
N SER A 7 5.64 13.65 -1.16
CA SER A 7 4.69 12.58 -1.52
C SER A 7 4.34 11.69 -0.32
N GLY A 8 3.11 11.18 -0.37
CA GLY A 8 2.54 10.30 0.64
C GLY A 8 1.04 10.19 0.48
N LEU A 9 0.54 8.97 0.23
CA LEU A 9 -0.89 8.70 0.09
C LEU A 9 -1.25 7.40 0.81
N LEU A 10 -2.19 7.48 1.75
CA LEU A 10 -2.77 6.30 2.38
C LEU A 10 -4.09 5.94 1.72
N ILE A 11 -4.20 4.70 1.27
CA ILE A 11 -5.40 4.13 0.68
C ILE A 11 -5.93 3.07 1.63
N ASN A 12 -7.20 3.15 1.98
CA ASN A 12 -7.86 2.17 2.84
C ASN A 12 -9.04 1.54 2.08
N ARG A 13 -8.90 0.28 1.69
CA ARG A 13 -9.95 -0.47 0.99
C ARG A 13 -10.24 -1.78 1.73
N GLY A 14 -11.48 -1.95 2.19
CA GLY A 14 -11.88 -3.17 2.90
C GLY A 14 -11.10 -3.43 4.20
N GLY A 15 -10.48 -2.40 4.79
CA GLY A 15 -9.56 -2.53 5.92
C GLY A 15 -8.10 -2.80 5.53
N GLU A 16 -7.85 -3.09 4.26
CA GLU A 16 -6.51 -3.20 3.71
C GLU A 16 -5.93 -1.80 3.46
N ARG A 17 -4.84 -1.50 4.17
CA ARG A 17 -4.20 -0.19 4.16
C ARG A 17 -2.91 -0.24 3.34
N LEU A 18 -2.90 0.51 2.25
CA LEU A 18 -1.76 0.65 1.34
C LEU A 18 -1.18 2.05 1.45
N LEU A 19 0.14 2.14 1.64
CA LEU A 19 0.84 3.41 1.73
C LEU A 19 1.67 3.63 0.47
N VAL A 20 1.32 4.63 -0.31
CA VAL A 20 2.00 4.97 -1.56
C VAL A 20 2.98 6.11 -1.32
N ASP A 21 4.22 5.91 -1.77
CA ASP A 21 5.30 6.90 -1.75
C ASP A 21 5.44 7.67 -0.42
N PRO A 22 5.70 6.99 0.71
CA PRO A 22 5.91 7.67 1.98
C PRO A 22 7.25 8.41 2.00
N GLY A 23 7.24 9.65 1.50
CA GLY A 23 8.35 10.59 1.62
C GLY A 23 8.58 11.03 3.07
N GLU A 24 9.64 11.81 3.29
CA GLU A 24 9.98 12.33 4.62
C GLU A 24 8.80 13.08 5.26
N GLY A 25 8.54 12.82 6.55
CA GLY A 25 7.44 13.43 7.28
C GLY A 25 6.11 12.65 7.22
N THR A 26 6.01 11.59 6.41
CA THR A 26 4.77 10.81 6.26
C THR A 26 4.25 10.28 7.59
N GLN A 27 5.12 9.79 8.48
CA GLN A 27 4.71 9.33 9.82
C GLN A 27 4.03 10.43 10.64
N GLN A 28 4.59 11.64 10.62
CA GLN A 28 4.05 12.79 11.33
C GLN A 28 2.69 13.18 10.75
N GLN A 29 2.54 13.15 9.41
CA GLN A 29 1.26 13.39 8.73
C GLN A 29 0.21 12.34 9.11
N MET A 30 0.57 11.05 9.16
CA MET A 30 -0.33 9.97 9.58
C MET A 30 -0.81 10.14 11.02
N ILE A 31 0.07 10.59 11.93
CA ILE A 31 -0.29 10.89 13.32
C ILE A 31 -1.20 12.11 13.40
N ALA A 32 -0.83 13.21 12.72
CA ALA A 32 -1.57 14.48 12.75
C ALA A 32 -3.00 14.34 12.19
N HIS A 33 -3.20 13.42 11.24
CA HIS A 33 -4.50 13.12 10.65
C HIS A 33 -5.17 11.86 11.21
N GLU A 34 -4.64 11.30 12.30
CA GLU A 34 -5.22 10.17 13.03
C GLU A 34 -5.54 8.95 12.15
N THR A 35 -4.76 8.73 11.08
CA THR A 35 -5.00 7.60 10.16
C THR A 35 -4.67 6.25 10.81
N GLY A 36 -3.90 6.29 11.91
CA GLY A 36 -3.21 5.15 12.49
C GLY A 36 -2.02 4.72 11.62
N LEU A 37 -1.07 4.02 12.24
CA LEU A 37 0.19 3.63 11.58
C LEU A 37 0.14 2.24 10.93
N GLY A 38 -0.86 1.42 11.23
CA GLY A 38 -0.96 0.08 10.66
C GLY A 38 -1.16 0.12 9.15
N VAL A 39 -0.22 -0.48 8.40
CA VAL A 39 -0.30 -0.65 6.95
C VAL A 39 0.04 -2.09 6.57
N LYS A 40 -0.56 -2.60 5.50
CA LYS A 40 -0.31 -3.96 5.00
C LYS A 40 0.77 -3.97 3.93
N ALA A 41 0.73 -3.00 3.02
CA ALA A 41 1.75 -2.86 2.00
C ALA A 41 2.16 -1.40 1.78
N VAL A 42 3.40 -1.23 1.35
CA VAL A 42 3.96 0.00 0.81
C VAL A 42 4.11 -0.18 -0.69
N LEU A 43 3.73 0.84 -1.45
CA LEU A 43 3.88 0.92 -2.90
C LEU A 43 4.81 2.10 -3.21
N LEU A 44 5.99 1.84 -3.76
CA LEU A 44 6.93 2.87 -4.19
C LEU A 44 6.90 3.00 -5.70
N THR A 45 6.44 4.14 -6.21
CA THR A 45 6.46 4.41 -7.65
C THR A 45 7.89 4.47 -8.16
N HIS A 46 8.80 5.03 -7.37
CA HIS A 46 10.25 5.09 -7.60
C HIS A 46 10.98 5.42 -6.28
N ILE A 47 12.31 5.45 -6.28
CA ILE A 47 13.13 5.57 -5.06
C ILE A 47 13.72 6.97 -4.81
N HIS A 48 13.17 8.02 -5.41
CA HIS A 48 13.61 9.38 -5.07
C HIS A 48 13.27 9.73 -3.62
N ALA A 49 14.12 10.58 -3.04
CA ALA A 49 14.10 10.89 -1.61
C ALA A 49 12.75 11.41 -1.12
N ASP A 50 12.09 12.24 -1.92
CA ASP A 50 10.78 12.83 -1.66
C ASP A 50 9.61 11.83 -1.77
N HIS A 51 9.86 10.61 -2.22
CA HIS A 51 8.88 9.51 -2.28
C HIS A 51 9.18 8.37 -1.28
N SER A 52 10.41 8.26 -0.77
CA SER A 52 10.82 7.03 -0.07
C SER A 52 11.52 7.21 1.27
N LEU A 53 12.10 8.38 1.60
CA LEU A 53 12.88 8.53 2.83
C LEU A 53 12.07 8.40 4.13
N GLY A 54 10.75 8.59 4.07
CA GLY A 54 9.88 8.34 5.21
C GLY A 54 9.87 6.88 5.67
N LEU A 55 10.24 5.94 4.79
CA LEU A 55 10.27 4.51 5.12
C LEU A 55 11.26 4.16 6.24
N ALA A 56 12.41 4.82 6.33
CA ALA A 56 13.38 4.53 7.39
C ALA A 56 12.75 4.73 8.78
N GLY A 57 12.12 5.88 9.00
CA GLY A 57 11.43 6.18 10.26
C GLY A 57 10.24 5.25 10.51
N LEU A 58 9.47 4.93 9.46
CA LEU A 58 8.33 4.03 9.56
C LEU A 58 8.74 2.59 9.89
N PHE A 59 9.82 2.08 9.30
CA PHE A 59 10.31 0.72 9.58
C PHE A 59 10.63 0.52 11.06
N HIS A 60 11.39 1.46 11.62
CA HIS A 60 11.71 1.45 13.05
C HIS A 60 10.46 1.69 13.92
N THR A 61 9.56 2.56 13.49
CA THR A 61 8.31 2.84 14.24
C THR A 61 7.40 1.62 14.28
N TRP A 62 7.28 0.85 13.20
CA TRP A 62 6.51 -0.39 13.20
C TRP A 62 7.16 -1.46 14.07
N ASP A 63 8.48 -1.56 14.05
CA ASP A 63 9.24 -2.46 14.91
C ASP A 63 9.00 -2.14 16.40
N PHE A 64 9.20 -0.88 16.76
CA PHE A 64 9.00 -0.37 18.11
C PHE A 64 7.56 -0.58 18.63
N ASN A 65 6.57 -0.50 17.73
CA ASN A 65 5.17 -0.76 18.06
C ASN A 65 4.79 -2.25 18.07
N GLY A 66 5.77 -3.16 17.99
CA GLY A 66 5.56 -4.59 18.11
C GLY A 66 4.84 -5.20 16.92
N ARG A 67 5.10 -4.69 15.71
CA ARG A 67 4.57 -5.30 14.48
C ARG A 67 4.97 -6.78 14.43
N ASN A 68 3.99 -7.66 14.23
CA ASN A 68 4.18 -9.11 14.16
C ASN A 68 3.68 -9.73 12.84
N ARG A 69 3.21 -8.90 11.91
CA ARG A 69 2.80 -9.31 10.57
C ARG A 69 3.82 -8.83 9.54
N PRO A 70 4.08 -9.60 8.47
CA PRO A 70 4.97 -9.16 7.42
C PRO A 70 4.49 -7.85 6.78
N LEU A 71 5.43 -6.99 6.41
CA LEU A 71 5.16 -5.80 5.58
C LEU A 71 5.51 -6.15 4.13
N THR A 72 4.57 -5.95 3.20
CA THR A 72 4.90 -6.06 1.77
C THR A 72 5.38 -4.71 1.26
N VAL A 73 6.48 -4.68 0.51
CA VAL A 73 6.97 -3.48 -0.18
C VAL A 73 7.08 -3.81 -1.66
N VAL A 74 6.30 -3.10 -2.47
CA VAL A 74 6.38 -3.18 -3.94
C VAL A 74 7.13 -1.95 -4.44
N LEU A 75 8.06 -2.15 -5.37
CA LEU A 75 8.89 -1.10 -5.97
C LEU A 75 9.40 -1.55 -7.35
N PRO A 76 9.99 -0.67 -8.18
CA PRO A 76 10.60 -1.09 -9.45
C PRO A 76 11.61 -2.23 -9.25
N GLU A 77 11.59 -3.22 -10.15
CA GLU A 77 12.41 -4.43 -10.08
C GLU A 77 13.91 -4.13 -9.81
N GLU A 78 14.44 -3.12 -10.49
CA GLU A 78 15.83 -2.70 -10.41
C GLU A 78 16.19 -2.05 -9.07
N SER A 79 15.19 -1.66 -8.28
CA SER A 79 15.36 -0.90 -7.04
C SER A 79 15.29 -1.75 -5.77
N GLN A 80 15.11 -3.07 -5.86
CA GLN A 80 14.91 -3.94 -4.68
C GLN A 80 15.99 -3.81 -3.60
N SER A 81 17.26 -3.60 -3.99
CA SER A 81 18.37 -3.41 -3.05
C SER A 81 18.21 -2.17 -2.16
N TYR A 82 17.36 -1.23 -2.53
CA TYR A 82 17.06 -0.04 -1.73
C TYR A 82 16.49 -0.41 -0.35
N ILE A 83 15.67 -1.46 -0.27
CA ILE A 83 15.03 -1.84 1.00
C ILE A 83 16.03 -2.40 2.00
N SER A 84 16.98 -3.23 1.55
CA SER A 84 18.03 -3.75 2.44
C SER A 84 19.01 -2.64 2.90
N GLN A 85 19.24 -1.63 2.06
CA GLN A 85 19.99 -0.43 2.45
C GLN A 85 19.25 0.35 3.55
N LEU A 86 17.93 0.56 3.40
CA LEU A 86 17.13 1.20 4.43
C LEU A 86 17.12 0.40 5.74
N GLN A 87 17.00 -0.94 5.68
CA GLN A 87 17.09 -1.81 6.85
C GLN A 87 18.43 -1.63 7.58
N THR A 88 19.52 -1.52 6.83
CA THR A 88 20.86 -1.27 7.40
C THR A 88 20.92 0.08 8.13
N VAL A 89 20.33 1.13 7.54
CA VAL A 89 20.28 2.48 8.13
C VAL A 89 19.52 2.51 9.46
N VAL A 90 18.45 1.72 9.59
CA VAL A 90 17.59 1.71 10.79
C VAL A 90 18.10 0.81 11.92
N GLY A 91 19.29 0.22 11.76
CA GLY A 91 19.91 -0.63 12.80
C GLY A 91 19.86 -2.13 12.52
N GLY A 92 19.44 -2.55 11.32
CA GLY A 92 19.51 -3.94 10.88
C GLY A 92 18.25 -4.74 11.21
N ASP A 93 18.40 -5.74 12.08
CA ASP A 93 17.44 -6.82 12.31
C ASP A 93 16.12 -6.31 12.92
N LEU A 94 15.15 -6.00 12.06
CA LEU A 94 13.76 -5.73 12.45
C LEU A 94 13.11 -7.04 12.93
N SER A 95 12.24 -6.94 13.94
CA SER A 95 11.52 -8.08 14.53
C SER A 95 10.41 -8.66 13.64
N TYR A 96 10.14 -8.04 12.50
CA TYR A 96 9.15 -8.47 11.52
C TYR A 96 9.73 -8.57 10.11
N ASP A 97 9.14 -9.45 9.31
CA ASP A 97 9.58 -9.67 7.93
C ASP A 97 9.15 -8.51 7.01
N ILE A 98 10.09 -8.07 6.16
CA ILE A 98 9.78 -7.22 5.01
C ILE A 98 9.83 -8.10 3.75
N ARG A 99 8.68 -8.32 3.14
CA ARG A 99 8.57 -8.99 1.84
C ARG A 99 8.73 -7.97 0.73
N VAL A 100 9.88 -8.01 0.06
CA VAL A 100 10.17 -7.15 -1.09
C VAL A 100 9.64 -7.81 -2.36
N ILE A 101 8.93 -7.06 -3.19
CA ILE A 101 8.46 -7.46 -4.51
C ILE A 101 8.95 -6.42 -5.51
N GLY A 102 9.97 -6.78 -6.30
CA GLY A 102 10.30 -6.02 -7.49
C GLY A 102 9.20 -6.19 -8.54
N ALA A 103 8.86 -5.09 -9.21
CA ALA A 103 7.75 -5.05 -10.15
C ALA A 103 8.16 -4.37 -11.46
N SER A 104 7.72 -4.96 -12.56
CA SER A 104 7.73 -4.38 -13.91
C SER A 104 6.33 -3.91 -14.28
N PRO A 105 6.15 -3.08 -15.33
CA PRO A 105 4.82 -2.76 -15.87
C PRO A 105 4.01 -4.02 -16.24
N ASP A 106 2.69 -3.91 -16.19
CA ASP A 106 1.72 -4.96 -16.54
C ASP A 106 1.71 -6.21 -15.64
N GLU A 107 2.25 -6.11 -14.43
CA GLU A 107 2.23 -7.17 -13.43
C GLU A 107 1.11 -6.97 -12.39
N THR A 108 0.84 -8.00 -11.58
CA THR A 108 -0.13 -7.94 -10.48
C THR A 108 0.55 -8.38 -9.18
N PRO A 109 1.35 -7.51 -8.54
CA PRO A 109 2.14 -7.86 -7.35
C PRO A 109 1.29 -8.13 -6.10
N ILE A 110 0.05 -7.64 -6.06
CA ILE A 110 -0.87 -7.83 -4.94
C ILE A 110 -2.24 -8.26 -5.46
N ASP A 111 -2.75 -9.33 -4.88
CA ASP A 111 -4.08 -9.88 -5.14
C ASP A 111 -4.77 -10.12 -3.79
N PHE A 112 -5.75 -9.29 -3.45
CA PHE A 112 -6.59 -9.45 -2.27
C PHE A 112 -7.99 -9.91 -2.69
N ASP A 113 -8.80 -10.37 -1.73
CA ASP A 113 -10.10 -10.98 -2.01
C ASP A 113 -11.10 -10.09 -2.78
N ASP A 114 -11.03 -8.76 -2.62
CA ASP A 114 -11.98 -7.80 -3.21
C ASP A 114 -11.34 -6.87 -4.26
N PHE A 115 -10.01 -6.86 -4.36
CA PHE A 115 -9.28 -5.97 -5.25
C PHE A 115 -7.84 -6.41 -5.43
N ARG A 116 -7.26 -6.03 -6.57
CA ARG A 116 -5.85 -6.25 -6.90
C ARG A 116 -5.12 -4.95 -7.18
N VAL A 117 -3.80 -4.98 -7.06
CA VAL A 117 -2.93 -3.89 -7.47
C VAL A 117 -2.16 -4.34 -8.70
N LYS A 118 -2.33 -3.63 -9.81
CA LYS A 118 -1.53 -3.79 -11.03
C LYS A 118 -0.48 -2.70 -11.14
N THR A 119 0.61 -3.02 -11.81
CA THR A 119 1.65 -2.04 -12.17
C THR A 119 1.47 -1.59 -13.60
N THR A 120 1.81 -0.33 -13.87
CA THR A 120 1.72 0.27 -15.21
C THR A 120 2.99 1.05 -15.53
N GLU A 121 3.21 1.36 -16.81
CA GLU A 121 4.36 2.13 -17.26
C GLU A 121 4.29 3.58 -16.72
N ALA A 122 5.45 4.10 -16.31
CA ALA A 122 5.59 5.48 -15.88
C ALA A 122 6.72 6.17 -16.66
N ASP A 123 6.41 7.32 -17.25
CA ASP A 123 7.44 8.15 -17.91
C ASP A 123 8.25 8.91 -16.86
N HIS A 124 9.45 8.39 -16.57
CA HIS A 124 10.32 8.91 -15.53
C HIS A 124 11.80 8.80 -15.90
N ARG A 125 12.63 9.65 -15.29
CA ARG A 125 14.09 9.58 -15.42
C ARG A 125 14.64 8.52 -14.46
N GLY A 126 14.59 7.25 -14.86
CA GLY A 126 15.06 6.10 -14.08
C GLY A 126 13.95 5.08 -13.84
N PRO A 127 14.24 3.99 -13.11
CA PRO A 127 13.25 2.95 -12.82
C PRO A 127 12.03 3.52 -12.09
N ALA A 128 10.85 3.32 -12.67
CA ALA A 128 9.59 3.73 -12.08
C ALA A 128 8.44 2.85 -12.57
N VAL A 129 7.42 2.69 -11.73
CA VAL A 129 6.15 2.05 -12.07
C VAL A 129 4.98 2.87 -11.52
N GLY A 130 3.87 2.91 -12.26
CA GLY A 130 2.59 3.36 -11.74
C GLY A 130 1.82 2.22 -11.08
N TYR A 131 0.79 2.54 -10.32
CA TYR A 131 -0.10 1.56 -9.68
C TYR A 131 -1.56 1.80 -10.03
N GLU A 132 -2.24 0.73 -10.41
CA GLU A 132 -3.69 0.69 -10.62
C GLU A 132 -4.32 -0.16 -9.52
N ILE A 133 -5.31 0.40 -8.81
CA ILE A 133 -6.09 -0.34 -7.82
C ILE A 133 -7.41 -0.72 -8.46
N ILE A 134 -7.57 -2.01 -8.70
CA ILE A 134 -8.69 -2.55 -9.46
C ILE A 134 -9.58 -3.33 -8.51
N GLU A 135 -10.74 -2.76 -8.16
CA GLU A 135 -11.79 -3.51 -7.46
C GLU A 135 -12.36 -4.57 -8.39
N ASP A 136 -12.64 -5.75 -7.82
CA ASP A 136 -13.35 -6.78 -8.56
C ASP A 136 -14.82 -6.37 -8.81
N ASP A 137 -15.40 -6.95 -9.86
CA ASP A 137 -16.80 -6.75 -10.17
C ASP A 137 -17.67 -7.16 -8.99
N ARG A 138 -18.42 -6.21 -8.46
CA ARG A 138 -19.38 -6.50 -7.40
C ARG A 138 -20.43 -7.44 -7.96
N ILE A 139 -20.81 -8.46 -7.20
CA ILE A 139 -21.83 -9.48 -7.54
C ILE A 139 -23.24 -8.87 -7.80
N GLY A 140 -23.36 -7.53 -7.76
CA GLY A 140 -24.60 -6.79 -7.92
C GLY A 140 -25.33 -6.67 -6.59
N ARG A 141 -26.20 -5.66 -6.47
CA ARG A 141 -27.11 -5.57 -5.33
C ARG A 141 -28.28 -6.50 -5.59
N PHE A 142 -28.66 -7.30 -4.60
CA PHE A 142 -29.87 -8.10 -4.69
C PHE A 142 -31.09 -7.19 -4.92
N ASP A 143 -31.79 -7.42 -6.03
CA ASP A 143 -33.01 -6.69 -6.38
C ASP A 143 -34.20 -7.33 -5.65
N GLN A 144 -34.49 -6.79 -4.47
CA GLN A 144 -35.58 -7.27 -3.63
C GLN A 144 -36.94 -7.14 -4.32
N SER A 145 -37.17 -6.06 -5.08
CA SER A 145 -38.44 -5.82 -5.77
C SER A 145 -38.66 -6.83 -6.89
N ARG A 146 -37.62 -7.12 -7.68
CA ARG A 146 -37.68 -8.17 -8.72
C ARG A 146 -37.82 -9.56 -8.13
N ALA A 147 -37.14 -9.86 -7.03
CA ALA A 147 -37.29 -11.13 -6.33
C ALA A 147 -38.72 -11.34 -5.82
N GLN A 148 -39.33 -10.30 -5.23
CA GLN A 148 -40.73 -10.32 -4.82
C GLN A 148 -41.68 -10.48 -6.02
N ALA A 149 -41.44 -9.79 -7.13
CA ALA A 149 -42.22 -9.93 -8.36
C ALA A 149 -42.13 -11.34 -8.97
N LEU A 150 -41.00 -12.04 -8.76
CA LEU A 150 -40.80 -13.44 -9.14
C LEU A 150 -41.32 -14.45 -8.10
N GLY A 151 -41.94 -13.99 -7.01
CA GLY A 151 -42.50 -14.84 -5.97
C GLY A 151 -41.47 -15.43 -5.01
N VAL A 152 -40.23 -14.94 -5.00
CA VAL A 152 -39.21 -15.39 -4.04
C VAL A 152 -39.56 -14.82 -2.65
N PRO A 153 -39.82 -15.67 -1.64
CA PRO A 153 -40.17 -15.20 -0.30
C PRO A 153 -38.97 -14.52 0.37
N PRO A 154 -39.21 -13.55 1.27
CA PRO A 154 -38.14 -12.95 2.07
C PRO A 154 -37.42 -14.02 2.90
N GLY A 155 -36.11 -13.83 3.08
CA GLY A 155 -35.25 -14.76 3.82
C GLY A 155 -35.66 -14.94 5.30
N PRO A 156 -35.08 -15.93 5.98
CA PRO A 156 -35.37 -16.21 7.40
C PRO A 156 -35.07 -14.99 8.29
N LYS A 157 -35.81 -14.90 9.41
CA LYS A 157 -35.56 -13.92 10.47
C LYS A 157 -34.34 -14.28 11.30
#